data_AF-A0A814A7R0-F1
#
_entry.id   AF-A0A814A7R0-F1
#
_cell.length_a   1.000
_cell.length_b   1.000
_cell.length_c   1.000
_cell.angle_alpha   90.00
_cell.angle_beta   90.00
_cell.angle_gamma   90.00
#
_symmetry.space_group_name_H-M   'P 1'
#
loop_
_entity.id
_entity.type
_entity.pdbx_description
1 polymer ?
#
loop_
_entity_poly.entity_id
_entity_poly.type
_entity_poly.pdbx_seq_one_letter_code
_entity_poly.pdbx_strand_id
1 'polypeptide(L)'
;MLSQEEYEDIKYKLKSIPSSITGKHRQNLCRIFKKQLKEHEYTSTYPPFIPLSHKLFFINYATTEQTLIHLIETINISNIFTLDTESISYDVF
;
A
#
# COMPACT_ATOMS: atom_id res chain seq x y z
N MET A 1 -7.45 10.73 8.48
CA MET A 1 -6.90 10.16 9.74
C MET A 1 -8.08 9.66 10.55
N LEU A 2 -7.98 8.49 11.18
CA LEU A 2 -9.03 8.01 12.10
C LEU A 2 -9.16 8.97 13.28
N SER A 3 -10.39 9.21 13.74
CA SER A 3 -10.64 9.94 14.98
C SER A 3 -10.19 9.11 16.20
N GLN A 4 -9.96 9.80 17.32
CA GLN A 4 -9.53 9.15 18.57
C GLN A 4 -10.56 8.12 19.07
N GLU A 5 -11.84 8.39 18.84
CA GLU A 5 -12.95 7.51 19.22
C GLU A 5 -12.98 6.23 18.38
N GLU A 6 -12.80 6.35 17.06
CA GLU A 6 -12.70 5.20 16.15
C GLU A 6 -11.48 4.33 16.49
N TYR A 7 -10.35 4.95 16.85
CA TYR A 7 -9.14 4.22 17.21
C TYR A 7 -9.34 3.37 18.48
N GLU A 8 -9.95 3.92 19.52
CA GLU A 8 -10.20 3.19 20.77
C GLU A 8 -11.31 2.12 20.61
N ASP A 9 -12.34 2.35 19.79
CA ASP A 9 -13.36 1.34 19.45
C ASP A 9 -12.72 0.13 18.73
N ILE A 10 -11.87 0.37 17.74
CA ILE A 10 -11.15 -0.69 17.01
C ILE A 10 -10.23 -1.46 17.96
N LYS A 11 -9.49 -0.77 18.83
CA LYS A 11 -8.56 -1.38 19.80
C LYS A 11 -9.30 -2.22 20.83
N TYR A 12 -10.47 -1.78 21.30
CA TYR A 12 -11.33 -2.55 22.20
C TYR A 12 -11.85 -3.83 21.51
N LYS A 13 -12.36 -3.69 20.28
CA LYS A 13 -12.85 -4.83 19.48
C LYS A 13 -11.73 -5.85 19.21
N LEU A 14 -10.51 -5.41 18.92
CA LEU A 14 -9.35 -6.30 18.72
C LEU A 14 -8.97 -7.07 19.99
N LYS A 15 -9.05 -6.45 21.18
CA LYS A 15 -8.80 -7.13 22.47
C LYS A 15 -9.83 -8.20 22.80
N SER A 16 -11.06 -8.05 22.30
CA SER A 16 -12.13 -9.04 22.51
C SER A 16 -11.97 -10.32 21.66
N ILE A 17 -11.02 -10.34 20.72
CA ILE A 17 -10.76 -11.48 19.85
C ILE A 17 -9.95 -12.53 20.61
N PRO A 18 -10.48 -13.75 20.85
CA PRO A 18 -9.73 -14.78 21.53
C PRO A 18 -8.51 -15.20 20.69
N SER A 19 -7.33 -15.18 21.29
CA SER A 19 -6.06 -15.57 20.65
C SER A 19 -6.03 -17.09 20.42
N SER A 20 -6.61 -17.58 19.33
CA SER A 20 -6.61 -19.02 19.05
C SER A 20 -5.35 -19.46 18.30
N ILE A 21 -4.60 -20.40 18.86
CA ILE A 21 -3.30 -20.88 18.36
C ILE A 21 -3.45 -21.96 17.25
N THR A 22 -4.67 -22.43 16.96
CA THR A 22 -4.94 -23.51 15.99
C THR A 22 -5.62 -23.03 14.71
N GLY A 23 -5.16 -23.52 13.56
CA GLY A 23 -5.54 -23.04 12.22
C GLY A 23 -7.04 -23.07 11.88
N LYS A 24 -7.82 -24.00 12.46
CA LYS A 24 -9.29 -24.05 12.30
C LYS A 24 -10.01 -22.87 12.97
N HIS A 25 -9.51 -22.41 14.13
CA HIS A 25 -10.12 -21.30 14.84
C HIS A 25 -9.77 -19.95 14.19
N ARG A 26 -8.59 -19.81 13.58
CA ARG A 26 -8.19 -18.62 12.81
C ARG A 26 -9.14 -18.31 11.65
N GLN A 27 -9.59 -19.33 10.90
CA GLN A 27 -10.58 -19.14 9.84
C GLN A 27 -11.93 -18.64 10.37
N ASN A 28 -12.34 -19.13 11.54
CA ASN A 28 -13.59 -18.73 12.17
C ASN A 28 -13.53 -17.28 12.70
N LEU A 29 -12.39 -16.87 13.27
CA LEU A 29 -12.14 -15.49 13.68
C LEU A 29 -12.13 -14.51 12.49
N CYS A 30 -11.47 -14.87 11.37
CA CYS A 30 -11.52 -14.06 10.16
C CYS A 30 -12.95 -13.88 9.63
N ARG A 31 -13.79 -14.92 9.75
CA ARG A 31 -15.20 -14.86 9.34
C ARG A 31 -16.04 -13.98 10.27
N ILE A 32 -15.82 -14.10 11.59
CA ILE A 32 -16.47 -13.24 12.60
C ILE A 32 -16.05 -11.77 12.39
N PHE A 33 -14.77 -11.51 12.16
CA PHE A 33 -14.24 -10.17 11.92
C PHE A 33 -14.79 -9.56 10.63
N LYS A 34 -14.84 -10.33 9.53
CA LYS A 34 -15.49 -9.89 8.28
C LYS A 34 -16.98 -9.62 8.46
N LYS A 35 -17.67 -10.38 9.31
CA LYS A 35 -19.09 -10.16 9.63
C LYS A 35 -19.27 -8.86 10.43
N GLN A 36 -18.48 -8.65 11.49
CA GLN A 36 -18.51 -7.42 12.29
C GLN A 36 -18.12 -6.17 11.48
N LEU A 37 -17.13 -6.27 10.59
CA LEU A 37 -16.75 -5.18 9.67
C LEU A 37 -17.84 -4.81 8.66
N LYS A 38 -18.66 -5.79 8.25
CA LYS A 38 -19.83 -5.55 7.40
C LYS A 38 -21.00 -4.97 8.20
N GLU A 39 -21.22 -5.46 9.41
CA GLU A 39 -22.30 -5.01 10.30
C GLU A 39 -22.08 -3.59 10.83
N HIS A 40 -20.82 -3.16 10.98
CA HIS A 40 -20.47 -1.84 11.49
C HIS A 40 -20.31 -0.74 10.41
N GLU A 41 -20.79 -0.93 9.18
CA GLU A 41 -20.74 0.06 8.07
C GLU A 41 -19.33 0.57 7.67
N TYR A 42 -18.25 0.18 8.36
CA TYR A 42 -16.87 0.61 8.08
C TYR A 42 -16.37 0.19 6.69
N THR A 43 -17.02 -0.77 6.05
CA THR A 43 -16.62 -1.29 4.72
C THR A 43 -17.47 -0.79 3.57
N SER A 44 -18.56 -0.04 3.80
CA SER A 44 -19.42 0.46 2.71
C SER A 44 -19.19 1.94 2.37
N THR A 45 -18.54 2.71 3.24
CA THR A 45 -18.40 4.17 3.07
C THR A 45 -17.26 4.56 2.13
N TYR A 46 -16.27 3.69 1.93
CA TYR A 46 -15.11 4.02 1.11
C TYR A 46 -14.99 3.07 -0.08
N PRO A 47 -14.82 3.60 -1.30
CA PRO A 47 -14.53 2.77 -2.45
C PRO A 47 -13.26 1.95 -2.15
N PRO A 48 -13.18 0.69 -2.63
CA PRO A 48 -11.98 -0.10 -2.49
C PRO A 48 -10.79 0.72 -3.02
N PHE A 49 -9.69 0.75 -2.26
CA PHE A 49 -8.47 1.41 -2.70
C PHE A 49 -8.02 0.78 -4.02
N ILE A 50 -8.05 1.57 -5.09
CA ILE A 50 -7.47 1.19 -6.37
C ILE A 50 -6.05 1.76 -6.37
N PRO A 51 -5.01 0.93 -6.30
CA PRO A 51 -3.65 1.43 -6.39
C PRO A 51 -3.49 2.16 -7.73
N LEU A 52 -2.97 3.40 -7.68
CA LEU A 52 -2.58 4.10 -8.89
C LEU A 52 -1.46 3.29 -9.56
N SER A 53 -1.52 3.14 -10.88
CA SER A 53 -0.49 2.45 -11.63
C SER A 53 0.80 3.28 -11.62
N HIS A 54 1.71 2.99 -10.69
CA HIS A 54 3.04 3.57 -10.67
C HIS A 54 3.93 2.82 -11.65
N LYS A 55 4.38 3.48 -12.73
CA LYS A 55 5.43 2.96 -13.59
C LYS A 55 6.79 3.33 -13.00
N LEU A 56 7.61 2.33 -12.71
CA LEU A 56 8.97 2.50 -12.22
C LEU A 56 9.95 2.41 -13.39
N PHE A 57 10.89 3.36 -13.45
CA PHE A 57 11.99 3.34 -14.41
C PHE A 57 13.30 3.38 -13.65
N PHE A 58 14.21 2.47 -13.99
CA PHE A 58 15.57 2.45 -13.46
C PHE A 58 16.52 2.97 -14.53
N ILE A 59 17.18 4.09 -14.24
CA ILE A 59 18.14 4.72 -15.15
C ILE A 59 19.54 4.41 -14.65
N ASN A 60 20.36 3.83 -15.53
CA ASN A 60 21.76 3.50 -15.29
C ASN A 60 22.56 3.60 -16.61
N TYR A 61 23.85 3.29 -16.58
CA TYR A 61 24.72 3.32 -17.77
C TYR A 61 24.29 2.38 -18.90
N ALA A 62 23.50 1.33 -18.60
CA ALA A 62 23.00 0.38 -19.59
C ALA A 62 21.61 0.76 -20.14
N THR A 63 21.07 1.92 -19.75
CA THR A 63 19.73 2.35 -20.18
C THR A 63 19.74 2.67 -21.67
N THR A 64 18.81 2.06 -22.40
CA THR A 64 18.66 2.25 -23.85
C THR A 64 17.91 3.53 -24.18
N GLU A 65 18.14 4.06 -25.38
CA GLU A 65 17.42 5.24 -25.90
C GLU A 65 15.89 5.03 -25.90
N GLN A 66 15.43 3.83 -26.25
CA GLN A 66 13.99 3.49 -26.23
C GLN A 66 13.38 3.63 -24.83
N THR A 67 14.13 3.26 -23.79
CA THR A 67 13.69 3.41 -22.39
C THR A 67 13.55 4.89 -22.02
N LEU A 68 14.46 5.74 -22.50
CA LEU A 68 14.40 7.18 -22.28
C LEU A 68 13.21 7.83 -23.01
N ILE A 69 12.94 7.42 -24.25
CA ILE A 69 11.76 7.88 -25.00
C ILE A 69 10.47 7.51 -24.24
N HIS A 70 10.35 6.26 -23.76
CA HIS A 70 9.17 5.82 -23.03
C HIS A 70 9.00 6.52 -21.67
N LEU A 71 10.11 6.83 -21.00
CA LEU A 71 10.11 7.63 -19.78
C LEU A 71 9.57 9.03 -20.05
N ILE A 72 10.04 9.71 -21.10
CA ILE A 72 9.58 11.05 -21.47
C ILE A 72 8.08 11.05 -21.77
N GLU A 73 7.60 10.08 -22.56
CA GLU A 73 6.17 9.89 -22.81
C GLU A 73 5.37 9.72 -21.52
N THR A 74 5.90 8.92 -20.58
CA THR A 74 5.23 8.65 -19.30
C THR A 74 5.19 9.88 -18.41
N ILE A 75 6.27 10.67 -18.36
CA ILE A 75 6.34 11.92 -17.59
C ILE A 75 5.36 12.94 -18.16
N ASN A 76 5.23 13.05 -19.48
CA ASN A 76 4.31 14.00 -20.12
C ASN A 76 2.82 13.69 -19.84
N ILE A 77 2.50 12.43 -19.51
CA ILE A 77 1.12 11.99 -19.21
C ILE A 77 0.85 12.03 -17.69
N SER A 78 1.89 12.08 -16.85
CA SER A 78 1.75 12.06 -15.40
C SER A 78 1.77 13.47 -14.80
N ASN A 79 0.94 13.68 -13.77
CA ASN A 79 0.92 14.94 -13.01
C ASN A 79 1.93 14.94 -11.85
N ILE A 80 2.47 13.77 -11.49
CA ILE A 80 3.38 13.59 -10.36
C ILE A 80 4.44 12.57 -10.76
N PHE A 81 5.71 12.90 -10.52
CA PHE A 81 6.83 11.98 -10.59
C PHE A 81 7.74 12.19 -9.38
N THR A 82 8.42 11.13 -8.96
CA THR A 82 9.42 11.16 -7.89
C THR A 82 10.74 10.65 -8.47
N LEU A 83 11.82 11.37 -8.20
CA LEU A 83 13.17 10.99 -8.59
C LEU A 83 13.92 10.55 -7.32
N ASP A 84 14.45 9.34 -7.35
CA ASP A 84 15.39 8.86 -6.34
C ASP A 84 16.76 8.69 -7.01
N THR A 85 17.81 9.24 -6.39
CA THR A 85 19.16 9.23 -6.95
C THR A 85 20.15 8.73 -5.93
N GLU A 86 20.86 7.67 -6.27
CA GLU A 86 22.05 7.23 -5.54
C GLU A 86 23.29 7.77 -6.25
N SER A 87 24.12 8.54 -5.54
CA SER A 87 25.41 9.01 -6.05
C SER A 87 26.47 7.93 -5.85
N ILE A 88 27.03 7.42 -6.94
CA ILE A 88 28.26 6.62 -6.89
C ILE A 88 29.42 7.63 -6.95
N SER A 89 30.02 7.94 -5.80
CA SER A 89 31.28 8.69 -5.76
C SER A 89 32.41 7.76 -6.21
N TYR A 90 33.01 8.07 -7.36
CA TYR A 90 34.25 7.44 -7.77
C TYR A 90 35.39 8.08 -6.98
N ASP A 91 36.00 7.31 -6.07
CA ASP A 91 37.31 7.67 -5.53
C ASP A 91 38.32 7.57 -6.68
N VAL A 92 38.67 8.72 -7.25
CA VAL A 92 39.72 8.85 -8.24
C VAL A 92 41.05 8.61 -7.52
N PHE A 93 41.67 7.44 -7.76
CA PHE A 93 43.06 7.13 -7.39
C PHE A 93 44.04 7.68 -8.43
#